data_AF-A0A1C5SIP2-F1
#
_entry.id   AF-A0A1C5SIP2-F1
#
_cell.length_a   1.000
_cell.length_b   1.000
_cell.length_c   1.000
_cell.angle_alpha   90.00
_cell.angle_beta   90.00
_cell.angle_gamma   90.00
#
_symmetry.space_group_name_H-M   'P 1'
#
loop_
_entity.id
_entity.type
_entity.pdbx_description
1 polymer ?
#
loop_
_entity_poly.entity_id
_entity_poly.type
_entity_poly.pdbx_seq_one_letter_code
_entity_poly.pdbx_strand_id
1 'polypeptide(L)'
;MSAAEALAPEQSASEVRESLSVTEKGQPANTIGNCRTVFCHDPLLRGAIRLNLLTDRVDIVRDLGWRRNTSALTDTDVKYLLLYFEQNYGLTSEKKMTAALSIVANENCYHPIQDVLNGLVWDGTPRIRSCLHHFLGADESDYVEEMLKHFLLGAIRRVFRPGSKYEEMLCLVGGQGAGKSSFFRLLAIRDEWFSDDLKKLDDDRVFLKLQGHWIIEMSEMLATSSAKSIEEIRSFISRQKETYRTPYEAQPKDRLRQCVFGGSSNTLDFLPLDRAGNRRFLPIMIYPENAEVHILEDEDASRAYLLQVWAEAMTIYRSGHYSMKFSKSIQRQLVEVQKDFMPEDTEAGQIQGFLEHYTGSMVCSKQLFKEALGHTYDEPKRWQLHNINEIMNTVVTGWKPFSNPRMFAGYGRQRGWERDVSGNELPGNEDGFVELTEEECRQLELPKEWIA
;
A
#
# COMPACT_ATOMS: atom_id res chain seq x y z
N MET A 1 -4.99 23.42 -12.45
CA MET A 1 -5.21 24.41 -13.53
C MET A 1 -4.04 25.40 -13.48
N SER A 2 -3.06 25.20 -14.36
CA SER A 2 -1.96 26.15 -14.55
C SER A 2 -2.48 27.36 -15.31
N ALA A 3 -1.93 28.54 -15.02
CA ALA A 3 -2.17 29.76 -15.78
C ALA A 3 -1.98 29.48 -17.27
N ALA A 4 -2.95 29.95 -18.06
CA ALA A 4 -3.00 29.83 -19.50
C ALA A 4 -1.61 30.01 -20.14
N GLU A 5 -1.24 29.03 -20.95
CA GLU A 5 -0.11 29.05 -21.87
C GLU A 5 -0.27 30.23 -22.85
N ALA A 6 0.11 31.43 -22.42
CA ALA A 6 0.54 32.48 -23.34
C ALA A 6 1.92 32.09 -23.86
N LEU A 7 1.94 31.05 -24.67
CA LEU A 7 3.05 30.68 -25.52
C LEU A 7 3.38 31.95 -26.34
N ALA A 8 4.54 32.58 -26.07
CA ALA A 8 5.05 33.74 -26.80
C ALA A 8 4.94 33.56 -28.33
N PRO A 9 4.88 34.60 -29.17
CA PRO A 9 4.89 34.41 -30.62
C PRO A 9 6.11 33.55 -31.04
N GLU A 10 5.92 32.63 -32.00
CA GLU A 10 7.05 31.88 -32.58
C GLU A 10 8.04 32.87 -33.18
N GLN A 11 9.29 32.77 -32.74
CA GLN A 11 10.39 33.61 -33.22
C GLN A 11 11.34 32.78 -34.07
N SER A 12 11.87 33.38 -35.13
CA SER A 12 12.98 32.78 -35.88
C SER A 12 14.26 32.78 -35.02
N ALA A 13 15.19 31.85 -35.27
CA ALA A 13 16.46 31.82 -34.54
C ALA A 13 17.25 33.14 -34.67
N SER A 14 17.09 33.86 -35.80
CA SER A 14 17.63 35.21 -35.99
C SER A 14 17.00 36.24 -35.07
N GLU A 15 15.66 36.26 -34.95
CA GLU A 15 14.96 37.18 -34.05
C GLU A 15 15.33 36.94 -32.58
N VAL A 16 15.44 35.66 -32.19
CA VAL A 16 15.89 35.28 -30.85
C VAL A 16 17.31 35.81 -30.61
N ARG A 17 18.21 35.67 -31.60
CA ARG A 17 19.59 36.17 -31.50
C ARG A 17 19.65 37.70 -31.35
N GLU A 18 18.82 38.43 -32.08
CA GLU A 18 18.74 39.89 -31.99
C GLU A 18 18.17 40.37 -30.64
N SER A 19 17.35 39.54 -29.98
CA SER A 19 16.80 39.84 -28.66
C SER A 19 17.79 39.66 -27.49
N LEU A 20 18.96 39.04 -27.75
CA LEU A 20 19.95 38.74 -26.71
C LEU A 20 20.67 40.00 -26.23
N SER A 21 20.86 40.11 -24.92
CA SER A 21 21.73 41.16 -24.35
C SER A 21 23.16 41.00 -24.87
N VAL A 22 23.80 42.10 -25.27
CA VAL A 22 25.17 42.10 -25.83
C VAL A 22 26.18 42.66 -24.83
N THR A 23 27.43 42.25 -25.00
CA THR A 23 28.60 42.83 -24.33
C THR A 23 28.97 44.17 -24.95
N GLU A 24 29.88 44.91 -24.31
CA GLU A 24 30.47 46.14 -24.87
C GLU A 24 31.11 45.94 -26.26
N LYS A 25 31.51 44.70 -26.60
CA LYS A 25 32.08 44.33 -27.90
C LYS A 25 31.01 43.95 -28.95
N GLY A 26 29.73 44.13 -28.65
CA GLY A 26 28.60 43.78 -29.53
C GLY A 26 28.32 42.27 -29.67
N GLN A 27 29.05 41.42 -28.94
CA GLN A 27 28.81 39.97 -28.94
C GLN A 27 27.75 39.59 -27.91
N PRO A 28 26.90 38.58 -28.16
CA PRO A 28 25.95 38.08 -27.17
C PRO A 28 26.61 37.79 -25.82
N ALA A 29 26.05 38.35 -24.76
CA ALA A 29 26.58 38.19 -23.42
C ALA A 29 26.29 36.78 -22.91
N ASN A 30 27.31 36.11 -22.37
CA ASN A 30 27.12 34.83 -21.71
C ASN A 30 26.42 35.09 -20.36
N THR A 31 25.09 35.12 -20.33
CA THR A 31 24.29 35.34 -19.10
C THR A 31 23.23 34.25 -18.98
N ILE A 32 22.78 33.97 -17.75
CA ILE A 32 21.68 33.03 -17.51
C ILE A 32 20.41 33.51 -18.24
N GLY A 33 20.17 34.84 -18.23
CA GLY A 33 19.05 35.48 -18.92
C GLY A 33 19.05 35.17 -20.42
N ASN A 34 20.18 35.37 -21.11
CA ASN A 34 20.27 35.07 -22.53
C ASN A 34 20.07 33.59 -22.82
N CYS A 35 20.67 32.69 -22.02
CA CYS A 35 20.47 31.26 -22.21
C CYS A 35 18.99 30.86 -22.02
N ARG A 36 18.30 31.46 -21.03
CA ARG A 36 16.87 31.26 -20.80
C ARG A 36 16.03 31.78 -21.97
N THR A 37 16.35 32.96 -22.51
CA THR A 37 15.68 33.50 -23.70
C THR A 37 15.74 32.52 -24.87
N VAL A 38 16.92 31.94 -25.13
CA VAL A 38 17.07 30.91 -26.17
C VAL A 38 16.16 29.71 -25.88
N PHE A 39 16.21 29.11 -24.68
CA PHE A 39 15.34 27.98 -24.35
C PHE A 39 13.83 28.29 -24.44
N CYS A 40 13.41 29.53 -24.17
CA CYS A 40 12.00 29.91 -24.18
C CYS A 40 11.46 30.29 -25.55
N HIS A 41 12.30 30.80 -26.45
CA HIS A 41 11.85 31.41 -27.71
C HIS A 41 12.40 30.73 -28.97
N ASP A 42 13.51 29.99 -28.89
CA ASP A 42 14.04 29.24 -30.02
C ASP A 42 13.03 28.18 -30.51
N PRO A 43 12.77 28.07 -31.82
CA PRO A 43 11.71 27.21 -32.36
C PRO A 43 11.94 25.72 -32.09
N LEU A 44 13.21 25.29 -32.02
CA LEU A 44 13.60 23.91 -31.74
C LEU A 44 13.49 23.61 -30.24
N LEU A 45 13.96 24.52 -29.39
CA LEU A 45 14.10 24.29 -27.94
C LEU A 45 12.88 24.63 -27.12
N ARG A 46 12.03 25.54 -27.61
CA ARG A 46 10.85 26.01 -26.89
C ARG A 46 9.93 24.87 -26.51
N GLY A 47 9.62 24.77 -25.22
CA GLY A 47 8.76 23.72 -24.66
C GLY A 47 9.38 22.32 -24.69
N ALA A 48 10.64 22.16 -25.12
CA ALA A 48 11.31 20.87 -25.13
C ALA A 48 11.79 20.45 -23.75
N ILE A 49 12.23 21.39 -22.91
CA ILE A 49 12.81 21.13 -21.59
C ILE A 49 11.73 21.22 -20.51
N ARG A 50 11.48 20.12 -19.78
CA ARG A 50 10.44 20.04 -18.75
C ARG A 50 10.92 19.28 -17.52
N LEU A 51 10.51 19.71 -16.33
CA LEU A 51 10.75 18.96 -15.09
C LEU A 51 9.66 17.91 -14.89
N ASN A 52 10.04 16.65 -14.84
CA ASN A 52 9.15 15.53 -14.55
C ASN A 52 8.97 15.38 -13.03
N LEU A 53 7.78 15.68 -12.53
CA LEU A 53 7.46 15.68 -11.10
C LEU A 53 7.38 14.27 -10.49
N LEU A 54 7.23 13.22 -11.30
CA LEU A 54 7.25 11.83 -10.83
C LEU A 54 8.69 11.37 -10.57
N THR A 55 9.61 11.69 -11.48
CA THR A 55 11.01 11.24 -11.41
C THR A 55 11.95 12.27 -10.79
N ASP A 56 11.53 13.52 -10.59
CA ASP A 56 12.37 14.67 -10.18
C ASP A 56 13.56 14.89 -11.14
N ARG A 57 13.41 14.49 -12.41
CA ARG A 57 14.43 14.64 -13.48
C ARG A 57 13.97 15.63 -14.53
N VAL A 58 14.93 16.27 -15.19
CA VAL A 58 14.65 17.07 -16.38
C VAL A 58 14.53 16.13 -17.58
N ASP A 59 13.45 16.26 -18.32
CA ASP A 59 13.21 15.55 -19.56
C ASP A 59 13.27 16.51 -20.76
N ILE A 60 13.73 15.99 -21.89
CA ILE A 60 13.55 16.59 -23.21
C ILE A 60 12.40 15.85 -23.88
N VAL A 61 11.28 16.55 -24.09
CA VAL A 61 9.99 15.99 -24.56
C VAL A 61 9.71 16.26 -26.05
N ARG A 62 10.61 16.94 -26.75
CA ARG A 62 10.56 17.17 -28.19
C ARG A 62 11.77 16.55 -28.88
N ASP A 63 11.64 16.27 -30.17
CA ASP A 63 12.78 15.88 -30.98
C ASP A 63 13.66 17.11 -31.25
N LEU A 64 14.94 17.03 -30.85
CA LEU A 64 15.93 18.08 -31.03
C LEU A 64 16.92 17.77 -32.17
N GLY A 65 16.70 16.69 -32.93
CA GLY A 65 17.46 16.37 -34.13
C GLY A 65 18.72 15.52 -33.91
N TRP A 66 19.04 15.14 -32.68
CA TRP A 66 20.07 14.14 -32.38
C TRP A 66 19.48 12.87 -31.77
N ARG A 67 20.19 11.75 -31.95
CA ARG A 67 19.72 10.44 -31.48
C ARG A 67 19.72 10.38 -29.94
N ARG A 68 18.59 9.94 -29.38
CA ARG A 68 18.39 9.75 -27.94
C ARG A 68 17.72 8.40 -27.68
N ASN A 69 18.00 7.82 -26.51
CA ASN A 69 17.43 6.52 -26.07
C ASN A 69 16.52 6.67 -24.84
N THR A 70 16.37 7.88 -24.30
CA THR A 70 15.56 8.17 -23.12
C THR A 70 15.03 9.60 -23.22
N SER A 71 13.90 9.88 -22.57
CA SER A 71 13.39 11.24 -22.40
C SER A 71 14.22 12.04 -21.40
N ALA A 72 14.83 11.39 -20.42
CA ALA A 72 15.65 12.05 -19.40
C ALA A 72 16.86 12.76 -20.02
N LEU A 73 17.17 13.95 -19.52
CA LEU A 73 18.36 14.71 -19.88
C LEU A 73 19.63 13.92 -19.51
N THR A 74 20.55 13.81 -20.45
CA THR A 74 21.85 13.15 -20.27
C THR A 74 23.01 14.13 -20.46
N ASP A 75 24.21 13.75 -20.00
CA ASP A 75 25.43 14.53 -20.23
C ASP A 75 25.73 14.74 -21.74
N THR A 76 25.31 13.78 -22.57
CA THR A 76 25.44 13.91 -24.04
C THR A 76 24.50 14.98 -24.58
N ASP A 77 23.27 15.06 -24.06
CA ASP A 77 22.32 16.12 -24.44
C ASP A 77 22.85 17.49 -24.05
N VAL A 78 23.48 17.63 -22.87
CA VAL A 78 24.10 18.88 -22.43
C VAL A 78 25.19 19.33 -23.40
N LYS A 79 26.01 18.41 -23.93
CA LYS A 79 27.04 18.74 -24.94
C LYS A 79 26.43 19.19 -26.27
N TYR A 80 25.37 18.53 -26.74
CA TYR A 80 24.68 18.93 -27.97
C TYR A 80 23.99 20.29 -27.83
N LEU A 81 23.34 20.54 -26.69
CA LEU A 81 22.76 21.84 -26.37
C LEU A 81 23.84 22.93 -26.35
N LEU A 82 24.98 22.67 -25.72
CA LEU A 82 26.09 23.64 -25.69
C LEU A 82 26.60 23.96 -27.10
N LEU A 83 26.80 22.93 -27.93
CA LEU A 83 27.21 23.09 -29.33
C LEU A 83 26.17 23.91 -30.13
N TYR A 84 24.89 23.63 -29.94
CA TYR A 84 23.80 24.37 -30.59
C TYR A 84 23.79 25.85 -30.17
N PHE A 85 24.00 26.13 -28.89
CA PHE A 85 24.08 27.50 -28.35
C PHE A 85 25.31 28.25 -28.89
N GLU A 86 26.45 27.56 -29.00
CA GLU A 86 27.68 28.12 -29.57
C GLU A 86 27.48 28.51 -31.04
N GLN A 87 26.98 27.59 -31.86
CA GLN A 87 26.85 27.78 -33.31
C GLN A 87 25.80 28.82 -33.68
N ASN A 88 24.63 28.81 -33.03
CA ASN A 88 23.52 29.67 -33.42
C ASN A 88 23.51 31.02 -32.70
N TYR A 89 24.02 31.06 -31.46
CA TYR A 89 23.86 32.22 -30.56
C TYR A 89 25.17 32.75 -29.98
N GLY A 90 26.32 32.09 -30.21
CA GLY A 90 27.61 32.52 -29.65
C GLY A 90 27.71 32.40 -28.12
N LEU A 91 26.83 31.60 -27.50
CA LEU A 91 26.81 31.36 -26.05
C LEU A 91 27.58 30.09 -25.75
N THR A 92 28.64 30.19 -24.94
CA THR A 92 29.63 29.12 -24.70
C THR A 92 29.75 28.69 -23.24
N SER A 93 29.04 29.38 -22.33
CA SER A 93 29.12 29.07 -20.90
C SER A 93 28.18 27.95 -20.49
N GLU A 94 28.71 26.72 -20.42
CA GLU A 94 27.96 25.54 -19.94
C GLU A 94 27.29 25.79 -18.59
N LYS A 95 28.03 26.31 -17.60
CA LYS A 95 27.49 26.61 -16.26
C LYS A 95 26.24 27.49 -16.30
N LYS A 96 26.22 28.51 -17.16
CA LYS A 96 25.09 29.44 -17.28
C LYS A 96 23.93 28.82 -18.07
N MET A 97 24.25 28.03 -19.09
CA MET A 97 23.28 27.25 -19.85
C MET A 97 22.57 26.23 -18.96
N THR A 98 23.30 25.43 -18.18
CA THR A 98 22.72 24.44 -17.26
C THR A 98 21.88 25.10 -16.17
N ALA A 99 22.30 26.27 -15.65
CA ALA A 99 21.48 27.05 -14.72
C ALA A 99 20.16 27.53 -15.36
N ALA A 100 20.21 28.04 -16.59
CA ALA A 100 19.01 28.44 -17.35
C ALA A 100 18.11 27.24 -17.66
N LEU A 101 18.70 26.10 -18.03
CA LEU A 101 18.00 24.84 -18.30
C LEU A 101 17.19 24.40 -17.07
N SER A 102 17.80 24.41 -15.88
CA SER A 102 17.09 24.07 -14.64
C SER A 102 15.95 25.04 -14.31
N ILE A 103 16.12 26.34 -14.59
CA ILE A 103 15.05 27.34 -14.40
C ILE A 103 13.88 27.03 -15.34
N VAL A 104 14.15 26.83 -16.63
CA VAL A 104 13.13 26.55 -17.65
C VAL A 104 12.42 25.22 -17.38
N ALA A 105 13.17 24.18 -16.99
CA ALA A 105 12.58 22.91 -16.62
C ALA A 105 11.58 23.06 -15.46
N ASN A 106 11.96 23.81 -14.42
CA ASN A 106 11.12 24.06 -13.25
C ASN A 106 9.88 24.90 -13.59
N GLU A 107 10.01 25.89 -14.48
CA GLU A 107 8.87 26.66 -15.00
C GLU A 107 7.91 25.78 -15.83
N ASN A 108 8.44 24.80 -16.57
CA ASN A 108 7.68 23.90 -17.44
C ASN A 108 7.48 22.50 -16.82
N CYS A 109 7.17 22.43 -15.54
CA CYS A 109 6.94 21.15 -14.86
C CYS A 109 5.73 20.39 -15.41
N TYR A 110 5.76 19.06 -15.28
CA TYR A 110 4.67 18.18 -15.67
C TYR A 110 4.68 16.90 -14.84
N HIS A 111 3.53 16.24 -14.75
CA HIS A 111 3.43 14.96 -14.09
C HIS A 111 2.83 13.94 -15.07
N PRO A 112 3.62 12.96 -15.57
CA PRO A 112 3.20 12.11 -16.68
C PRO A 112 1.93 11.31 -16.38
N ILE A 113 1.76 10.84 -15.15
CA ILE A 113 0.55 10.12 -14.71
C ILE A 113 -0.67 11.04 -14.62
N GLN A 114 -0.51 12.27 -14.10
CA GLN A 114 -1.62 13.23 -14.05
C GLN A 114 -2.06 13.58 -15.46
N ASP A 115 -1.12 13.76 -16.39
CA ASP A 115 -1.42 14.09 -17.79
C ASP A 115 -2.24 12.98 -18.44
N VAL A 116 -1.84 11.71 -18.25
CA VAL A 116 -2.61 10.56 -18.75
C VAL A 116 -3.99 10.47 -18.07
N LEU A 117 -4.05 10.46 -16.73
CA LEU A 117 -5.31 10.35 -15.98
C LEU A 117 -6.28 11.49 -16.30
N ASN A 118 -5.76 12.69 -16.55
CA ASN A 118 -6.60 13.83 -16.88
C ASN A 118 -7.21 13.72 -18.28
N GLY A 119 -6.50 13.09 -19.22
CA GLY A 119 -6.97 12.85 -20.59
C GLY A 119 -7.94 11.67 -20.75
N LEU A 120 -8.14 10.85 -19.72
CA LEU A 120 -9.07 9.73 -19.78
C LEU A 120 -10.54 10.19 -19.85
N VAL A 121 -11.29 9.52 -20.71
CA VAL A 121 -12.75 9.69 -20.87
C VAL A 121 -13.41 8.35 -20.61
N TRP A 122 -14.30 8.32 -19.63
CA TRP A 122 -15.06 7.13 -19.27
C TRP A 122 -16.19 6.91 -20.26
N ASP A 123 -16.35 5.67 -20.71
CA ASP A 123 -17.40 5.26 -21.64
C ASP A 123 -18.77 4.99 -20.96
N GLY A 124 -18.86 5.14 -19.64
CA GLY A 124 -20.07 4.93 -18.86
C GLY A 124 -20.34 3.48 -18.46
N THR A 125 -19.49 2.53 -18.86
CA THR A 125 -19.64 1.12 -18.47
C THR A 125 -18.85 0.86 -17.18
N PRO A 126 -19.51 0.40 -16.10
CA PRO A 126 -18.83 0.06 -14.85
C PRO A 126 -17.97 -1.20 -15.06
N ARG A 127 -16.68 -1.09 -14.75
CA ARG A 127 -15.68 -2.16 -14.89
C ARG A 127 -14.92 -2.45 -13.61
N ILE A 128 -14.88 -1.52 -12.65
CA ILE A 128 -14.18 -1.76 -11.37
C ILE A 128 -14.72 -3.03 -10.68
N ARG A 129 -16.03 -3.26 -10.71
CA ARG A 129 -16.69 -4.41 -10.07
C ARG A 129 -16.23 -5.76 -10.62
N SER A 130 -16.09 -5.88 -11.94
CA SER A 130 -15.75 -7.13 -12.61
C SER A 130 -14.26 -7.25 -12.95
N CYS A 131 -13.46 -6.18 -12.80
CA CYS A 131 -12.05 -6.14 -13.25
C CYS A 131 -11.21 -7.31 -12.72
N LEU A 132 -11.29 -7.61 -11.42
CA LEU A 132 -10.52 -8.71 -10.83
C LEU A 132 -11.11 -10.08 -11.19
N HIS A 133 -12.42 -10.18 -11.43
CA HIS A 133 -13.04 -11.40 -11.95
C HIS A 133 -12.56 -11.68 -13.38
N HIS A 134 -12.68 -10.68 -14.26
CA HIS A 134 -12.32 -10.75 -15.67
C HIS A 134 -10.89 -11.27 -15.91
N PHE A 135 -9.90 -10.75 -15.17
CA PHE A 135 -8.49 -11.11 -15.36
C PHE A 135 -7.94 -12.17 -14.43
N LEU A 136 -8.48 -12.30 -13.21
CA LEU A 136 -7.89 -13.12 -12.14
C LEU A 136 -8.90 -14.11 -11.52
N GLY A 137 -10.18 -14.06 -11.91
CA GLY A 137 -11.23 -14.93 -11.39
C GLY A 137 -11.56 -14.71 -9.91
N ALA A 138 -11.39 -13.49 -9.40
CA ALA A 138 -11.91 -13.11 -8.09
C ALA A 138 -13.44 -13.10 -8.06
N ASP A 139 -14.05 -13.16 -6.88
CA ASP A 139 -15.51 -13.09 -6.74
C ASP A 139 -16.07 -11.70 -7.12
N GLU A 140 -17.17 -11.65 -7.86
CA GLU A 140 -17.91 -10.41 -8.11
C GLU A 140 -18.78 -10.01 -6.91
N SER A 141 -18.13 -9.43 -5.90
CA SER A 141 -18.78 -8.99 -4.67
C SER A 141 -18.53 -7.52 -4.37
N ASP A 142 -19.39 -6.93 -3.54
CA ASP A 142 -19.22 -5.56 -3.05
C ASP A 142 -17.88 -5.39 -2.31
N TYR A 143 -17.39 -6.43 -1.66
CA TYR A 143 -16.08 -6.43 -1.01
C TYR A 143 -14.95 -6.25 -2.03
N VAL A 144 -14.90 -7.09 -3.06
CA VAL A 144 -13.84 -7.07 -4.09
C VAL A 144 -13.86 -5.75 -4.85
N GLU A 145 -15.05 -5.25 -5.21
CA GLU A 145 -15.22 -3.94 -5.83
C GLU A 145 -14.66 -2.83 -4.93
N GLU A 146 -15.04 -2.79 -3.65
CA GLU A 146 -14.58 -1.76 -2.71
C GLU A 146 -13.07 -1.81 -2.46
N MET A 147 -12.46 -2.99 -2.40
CA MET A 147 -11.01 -3.14 -2.22
C MET A 147 -10.24 -2.58 -3.43
N LEU A 148 -10.63 -2.94 -4.65
CA LEU A 148 -10.00 -2.41 -5.86
C LEU A 148 -10.27 -0.91 -6.01
N LYS A 149 -11.52 -0.47 -5.83
CA LYS A 149 -11.90 0.95 -5.89
C LYS A 149 -11.08 1.80 -4.91
N HIS A 150 -10.95 1.35 -3.66
CA HIS A 150 -10.15 2.04 -2.64
C HIS A 150 -8.68 2.12 -3.04
N PHE A 151 -8.11 1.05 -3.61
CA PHE A 151 -6.75 1.05 -4.12
C PHE A 151 -6.54 2.05 -5.26
N LEU A 152 -7.43 2.07 -6.26
CA LEU A 152 -7.38 3.00 -7.39
C LEU A 152 -7.49 4.46 -6.92
N LEU A 153 -8.45 4.75 -6.03
CA LEU A 153 -8.62 6.08 -5.45
C LEU A 153 -7.41 6.51 -4.61
N GLY A 154 -6.79 5.57 -3.88
CA GLY A 154 -5.54 5.78 -3.16
C GLY A 154 -4.40 6.17 -4.09
N ALA A 155 -4.25 5.45 -5.22
CA ALA A 155 -3.24 5.70 -6.24
C ALA A 155 -3.42 7.07 -6.92
N ILE A 156 -4.66 7.42 -7.30
CA ILE A 156 -5.00 8.75 -7.82
C ILE A 156 -4.64 9.83 -6.79
N ARG A 157 -5.08 9.65 -5.53
CA ARG A 157 -4.84 10.62 -4.46
C ARG A 157 -3.35 10.85 -4.20
N ARG A 158 -2.50 9.81 -4.27
CA ARG A 158 -1.05 9.91 -4.08
C ARG A 158 -0.36 10.73 -5.17
N VAL A 159 -0.87 10.68 -6.41
CA VAL A 159 -0.33 11.45 -7.53
C VAL A 159 -0.85 12.90 -7.54
N PHE A 160 -2.15 13.12 -7.27
CA PHE A 160 -2.73 14.48 -7.27
C PHE A 160 -2.50 15.25 -5.96
N ARG A 161 -2.24 14.54 -4.86
CA ARG A 161 -1.84 15.10 -3.56
C ARG A 161 -0.66 14.28 -3.01
N PRO A 162 0.56 14.50 -3.53
CA PRO A 162 1.78 13.84 -3.04
C PRO A 162 1.89 13.94 -1.52
N GLY A 163 2.23 12.81 -0.89
CA GLY A 163 2.36 12.70 0.56
C GLY A 163 1.05 12.69 1.33
N SER A 164 -0.09 12.58 0.65
CA SER A 164 -1.36 12.28 1.32
C SER A 164 -1.29 10.95 2.08
N LYS A 165 -2.01 10.85 3.20
CA LYS A 165 -2.04 9.64 4.00
C LYS A 165 -2.85 8.55 3.29
N TYR A 166 -2.20 7.43 3.01
CA TYR A 166 -2.76 6.18 2.49
C TYR A 166 -1.87 5.05 2.98
N GLU A 167 -2.42 4.14 3.79
CA GLU A 167 -1.65 3.12 4.55
C GLU A 167 -2.05 1.69 4.16
N GLU A 168 -2.91 1.51 3.15
CA GLU A 168 -3.44 0.23 2.73
C GLU A 168 -2.73 -0.32 1.48
N MET A 169 -2.63 -1.64 1.38
CA MET A 169 -2.02 -2.39 0.28
C MET A 169 -3.02 -3.44 -0.22
N LEU A 170 -3.23 -3.49 -1.53
CA LEU A 170 -4.06 -4.51 -2.17
C LEU A 170 -3.27 -5.81 -2.24
N CYS A 171 -3.78 -6.91 -1.70
CA CYS A 171 -3.08 -8.19 -1.67
C CYS A 171 -3.83 -9.23 -2.50
N LEU A 172 -3.25 -9.66 -3.63
CA LEU A 172 -3.81 -10.70 -4.48
C LEU A 172 -3.24 -12.06 -4.09
N VAL A 173 -4.11 -12.99 -3.72
CA VAL A 173 -3.72 -14.31 -3.18
C VAL A 173 -4.33 -15.42 -4.01
N GLY A 174 -3.47 -16.30 -4.54
CA GLY A 174 -3.92 -17.44 -5.34
C GLY A 174 -2.75 -18.14 -6.04
N GLY A 175 -3.04 -19.13 -6.87
CA GLY A 175 -2.04 -19.99 -7.50
C GLY A 175 -0.93 -19.23 -8.26
N GLN A 176 0.23 -19.87 -8.40
CA GLN A 176 1.31 -19.37 -9.24
C GLN A 176 0.84 -19.31 -10.70
N GLY A 177 1.29 -18.30 -11.45
CA GLY A 177 0.93 -18.16 -12.87
C GLY A 177 -0.45 -17.52 -13.10
N ALA A 178 -1.18 -17.13 -12.06
CA ALA A 178 -2.48 -16.47 -12.13
C ALA A 178 -2.49 -15.07 -12.80
N GLY A 179 -1.35 -14.53 -13.22
CA GLY A 179 -1.26 -13.18 -13.79
C GLY A 179 -1.20 -12.03 -12.77
N LYS A 180 -1.00 -12.28 -11.46
CA LYS A 180 -0.95 -11.25 -10.39
C LYS A 180 0.03 -10.10 -10.66
N SER A 181 1.31 -10.43 -10.88
CA SER A 181 2.36 -9.42 -11.14
C SER A 181 2.12 -8.71 -12.47
N SER A 182 1.64 -9.44 -13.48
CA SER A 182 1.24 -8.88 -14.77
C SER A 182 0.07 -7.91 -14.64
N PHE A 183 -0.89 -8.17 -13.76
CA PHE A 183 -1.98 -7.27 -13.45
C PHE A 183 -1.48 -5.95 -12.86
N PHE A 184 -0.62 -5.98 -11.85
CA PHE A 184 -0.05 -4.74 -11.32
C PHE A 184 0.81 -3.98 -12.34
N ARG A 185 1.57 -4.70 -13.19
CA ARG A 185 2.34 -4.10 -14.29
C ARG A 185 1.44 -3.35 -15.27
N LEU A 186 0.37 -3.98 -15.77
CA LEU A 186 -0.55 -3.34 -16.72
C LEU A 186 -1.40 -2.26 -16.05
N LEU A 187 -1.76 -2.44 -14.78
CA LEU A 187 -2.52 -1.46 -14.01
C LEU A 187 -1.73 -0.15 -13.84
N ALA A 188 -0.40 -0.19 -13.84
CA ALA A 188 0.43 1.01 -13.82
C ALA A 188 0.36 1.83 -15.12
N ILE A 189 -0.43 1.42 -16.13
CA ILE A 189 -0.59 2.02 -17.46
C ILE A 189 0.66 1.92 -18.34
N ARG A 190 1.82 2.28 -17.81
CA ARG A 190 3.13 2.11 -18.45
C ARG A 190 4.05 1.29 -17.55
N ASP A 191 4.82 0.40 -18.17
CA ASP A 191 5.71 -0.52 -17.45
C ASP A 191 6.78 0.23 -16.65
N GLU A 192 7.21 1.40 -17.11
CA GLU A 192 8.15 2.28 -16.41
C GLU A 192 7.59 2.87 -15.09
N TRP A 193 6.26 2.83 -14.87
CA TRP A 193 5.62 3.26 -13.62
C TRP A 193 5.35 2.09 -12.68
N PHE A 194 5.76 0.88 -13.05
CA PHE A 194 5.66 -0.32 -12.24
C PHE A 194 7.03 -0.76 -11.71
N SER A 195 7.09 -1.28 -10.49
CA SER A 195 8.30 -1.92 -9.96
C SER A 195 7.97 -3.10 -9.05
N ASP A 196 8.71 -4.19 -9.18
CA ASP A 196 8.70 -5.37 -8.32
C ASP A 196 10.06 -5.58 -7.60
N ASP A 197 11.02 -4.67 -7.79
CA ASP A 197 12.40 -4.82 -7.29
C ASP A 197 12.56 -4.41 -5.81
N LEU A 198 11.46 -4.35 -5.06
CA LEU A 198 11.47 -4.03 -3.63
C LEU A 198 11.70 -5.29 -2.79
N LYS A 199 12.92 -5.83 -2.83
CA LYS A 199 13.28 -7.08 -2.12
C LYS A 199 13.65 -6.90 -0.65
N LYS A 200 14.12 -5.70 -0.27
CA LYS A 200 14.64 -5.39 1.07
C LYS A 200 14.24 -3.97 1.45
N LEU A 201 13.64 -3.80 2.62
CA LEU A 201 13.16 -2.51 3.13
C LEU A 201 14.20 -1.74 3.95
N ASP A 202 15.29 -2.40 4.32
CA ASP A 202 16.38 -1.89 5.14
C ASP A 202 17.52 -1.26 4.31
N ASP A 203 17.44 -1.30 2.98
CA ASP A 203 18.45 -0.70 2.11
C ASP A 203 18.27 0.83 2.06
N ASP A 204 19.34 1.57 2.37
CA ASP A 204 19.40 3.03 2.29
C ASP A 204 19.03 3.57 0.90
N ARG A 205 19.09 2.71 -0.13
CA ARG A 205 18.73 3.01 -1.52
C ARG A 205 17.31 2.62 -1.91
N VAL A 206 16.49 2.07 -1.01
CA VAL A 206 15.07 1.74 -1.28
C VAL A 206 14.35 2.92 -1.91
N PHE A 207 14.63 4.13 -1.45
CA PHE A 207 13.99 5.35 -1.96
C PHE A 207 14.27 5.62 -3.44
N LEU A 208 15.45 5.25 -3.94
CA LEU A 208 15.77 5.33 -5.37
C LEU A 208 14.94 4.36 -6.20
N LYS A 209 14.52 3.24 -5.61
CA LYS A 209 13.63 2.27 -6.24
C LYS A 209 12.17 2.74 -6.25
N LEU A 210 11.77 3.66 -5.35
CA LEU A 210 10.41 4.22 -5.35
C LEU A 210 10.25 5.33 -6.38
N GLN A 211 11.30 6.11 -6.61
CA GLN A 211 11.28 7.28 -7.49
C GLN A 211 10.98 6.87 -8.93
N GLY A 212 10.00 7.52 -9.55
CA GLY A 212 9.57 7.20 -10.91
C GLY A 212 8.45 6.16 -11.02
N HIS A 213 8.12 5.44 -9.94
CA HIS A 213 7.12 4.37 -9.96
C HIS A 213 5.82 4.79 -9.24
N TRP A 214 4.70 4.30 -9.75
CA TRP A 214 3.35 4.56 -9.24
C TRP A 214 2.78 3.36 -8.49
N ILE A 215 2.97 2.16 -9.03
CA ILE A 215 2.54 0.91 -8.42
C ILE A 215 3.79 0.09 -8.15
N ILE A 216 3.94 -0.30 -6.89
CA ILE A 216 5.07 -1.11 -6.45
C ILE A 216 4.53 -2.43 -5.93
N GLU A 217 4.91 -3.52 -6.58
CA GLU A 217 4.61 -4.87 -6.12
C GLU A 217 5.59 -5.29 -5.02
N MET A 218 5.05 -5.86 -3.96
CA MET A 218 5.77 -6.54 -2.89
C MET A 218 5.46 -8.04 -3.00
N SER A 219 6.21 -8.74 -3.85
CA SER A 219 6.04 -10.17 -4.09
C SER A 219 6.54 -10.99 -2.91
N GLU A 220 5.72 -11.92 -2.41
CA GLU A 220 6.07 -12.96 -1.43
C GLU A 220 6.61 -12.48 -0.06
N MET A 221 6.77 -11.18 0.16
CA MET A 221 7.43 -10.64 1.36
C MET A 221 6.70 -10.93 2.66
N LEU A 222 5.39 -11.22 2.63
CA LEU A 222 4.62 -11.48 3.85
C LEU A 222 4.69 -12.95 4.31
N ALA A 223 4.88 -13.90 3.39
CA ALA A 223 4.81 -15.34 3.68
C ALA A 223 6.01 -15.88 4.49
N THR A 224 7.11 -15.11 4.63
CA THR A 224 8.32 -15.51 5.37
C THR A 224 8.78 -14.50 6.42
N SER A 225 7.94 -13.51 6.74
CA SER A 225 8.32 -12.40 7.59
C SER A 225 8.13 -12.70 9.08
N SER A 226 9.22 -12.64 9.85
CA SER A 226 9.16 -12.51 11.31
C SER A 226 8.32 -11.30 11.76
N ALA A 227 7.78 -11.31 12.99
CA ALA A 227 6.99 -10.18 13.54
C ALA A 227 7.68 -8.81 13.37
N LYS A 228 9.02 -8.76 13.45
CA LYS A 228 9.82 -7.54 13.23
C LYS A 228 9.71 -7.00 11.80
N SER A 229 9.81 -7.86 10.79
CA SER A 229 9.68 -7.47 9.37
C SER A 229 8.29 -6.95 9.03
N ILE A 230 7.24 -7.44 9.70
CA ILE A 230 5.87 -6.96 9.51
C ILE A 230 5.72 -5.52 10.02
N GLU A 231 6.25 -5.22 11.19
CA GLU A 231 6.20 -3.87 11.74
C GLU A 231 6.97 -2.88 10.85
N GLU A 232 8.10 -3.33 10.28
CA GLU A 232 8.86 -2.60 9.27
C GLU A 232 8.05 -2.37 7.99
N ILE A 233 7.37 -3.38 7.45
CA ILE A 233 6.47 -3.26 6.28
C ILE A 233 5.35 -2.24 6.57
N ARG A 234 4.69 -2.34 7.72
CA ARG A 234 3.59 -1.44 8.11
C ARG A 234 4.07 -0.01 8.25
N SER A 235 5.21 0.18 8.92
CA SER A 235 5.88 1.47 9.04
C SER A 235 6.22 2.02 7.65
N PHE A 236 6.78 1.17 6.79
CA PHE A 236 7.14 1.52 5.43
C PHE A 236 5.94 1.97 4.62
N ILE A 237 4.86 1.17 4.51
CA ILE A 237 3.63 1.51 3.78
C ILE A 237 3.02 2.82 4.29
N SER A 238 3.05 3.05 5.61
CA SER A 238 2.41 4.21 6.25
C SER A 238 3.15 5.54 6.02
N ARG A 239 4.37 5.53 5.48
CA ARG A 239 5.15 6.77 5.26
C ARG A 239 4.45 7.70 4.25
N GLN A 240 4.55 8.99 4.53
CA GLN A 240 4.04 10.07 3.67
C GLN A 240 5.14 10.76 2.86
N LYS A 241 6.38 10.65 3.31
CA LYS A 241 7.54 11.24 2.65
C LYS A 241 8.79 10.40 2.90
N GLU A 242 9.73 10.55 1.99
CA GLU A 242 11.08 10.02 2.05
C GLU A 242 12.05 11.19 2.16
N THR A 243 12.95 11.15 3.14
CA THR A 243 14.02 12.15 3.27
C THR A 243 15.33 11.49 2.84
N TYR A 244 15.83 11.85 1.67
CA TYR A 244 17.10 11.32 1.18
C TYR A 244 17.87 12.33 0.33
N ARG A 245 19.17 12.10 0.22
CA ARG A 245 20.10 12.89 -0.59
C ARG A 245 20.48 12.09 -1.83
N THR A 246 20.27 12.65 -3.01
CA THR A 246 20.86 12.09 -4.23
C THR A 246 22.35 12.46 -4.30
N PRO A 247 23.22 11.69 -5.00
CA PRO A 247 24.66 11.94 -5.03
C PRO A 247 25.07 13.37 -5.45
N TYR A 248 24.22 14.03 -6.25
CA TYR A 248 24.47 15.35 -6.83
C TYR A 248 23.81 16.50 -6.06
N GLU A 249 22.97 16.21 -5.05
CA GLU A 249 22.37 17.23 -4.20
C GLU A 249 23.29 17.57 -3.03
N ALA A 250 23.35 18.85 -2.65
CA ALA A 250 24.13 19.30 -1.50
C ALA A 250 23.48 18.93 -0.17
N GLN A 251 22.14 18.86 -0.12
CA GLN A 251 21.35 18.62 1.09
C GLN A 251 20.30 17.54 0.85
N PRO A 252 19.95 16.73 1.87
CA PRO A 252 18.79 15.84 1.80
C PRO A 252 17.51 16.65 1.51
N LYS A 253 16.64 16.10 0.66
CA LYS A 253 15.36 16.71 0.28
C LYS A 253 14.22 15.79 0.73
N ASP A 254 13.17 16.40 1.26
CA ASP A 254 11.90 15.72 1.50
C ASP A 254 11.20 15.49 0.16
N ARG A 255 10.95 14.22 -0.16
CA ARG A 255 10.17 13.81 -1.33
C ARG A 255 8.88 13.20 -0.85
N LEU A 256 7.78 13.78 -1.29
CA LEU A 256 6.44 13.34 -0.90
C LEU A 256 6.09 12.08 -1.68
N ARG A 257 5.55 11.08 -0.99
CA ARG A 257 5.28 9.78 -1.60
C ARG A 257 4.10 9.85 -2.57
N GLN A 258 4.33 9.34 -3.78
CA GLN A 258 3.39 9.32 -4.91
C GLN A 258 2.97 7.90 -5.32
N CYS A 259 3.63 6.86 -4.81
CA CYS A 259 3.33 5.47 -5.12
C CYS A 259 2.32 4.83 -4.14
N VAL A 260 1.75 3.71 -4.57
CA VAL A 260 0.96 2.76 -3.78
C VAL A 260 1.54 1.35 -3.88
N PHE A 261 1.18 0.48 -2.95
CA PHE A 261 1.73 -0.88 -2.87
C PHE A 261 0.67 -1.92 -3.21
N GLY A 262 1.05 -2.87 -4.06
CA GLY A 262 0.32 -4.11 -4.30
C GLY A 262 1.13 -5.29 -3.74
N GLY A 263 0.49 -6.26 -3.12
CA GLY A 263 1.10 -7.50 -2.67
C GLY A 263 0.61 -8.67 -3.49
N SER A 264 1.49 -9.62 -3.78
CA SER A 264 1.13 -10.90 -4.37
C SER A 264 1.60 -12.04 -3.48
N SER A 265 0.73 -13.03 -3.25
CA SER A 265 1.05 -14.24 -2.50
C SER A 265 0.53 -15.48 -3.20
N ASN A 266 1.28 -16.57 -3.06
CA ASN A 266 0.85 -17.91 -3.45
C ASN A 266 0.37 -18.75 -2.26
N THR A 267 0.58 -18.27 -1.03
CA THR A 267 0.15 -18.94 0.20
C THR A 267 -1.02 -18.21 0.84
N LEU A 268 -1.93 -18.97 1.45
CA LEU A 268 -3.11 -18.44 2.15
C LEU A 268 -2.71 -17.79 3.48
N ASP A 269 -1.78 -18.38 4.21
CA ASP A 269 -1.28 -17.94 5.51
C ASP A 269 -0.26 -16.78 5.43
N PHE A 270 -0.45 -15.87 4.47
CA PHE A 270 0.50 -14.79 4.24
C PHE A 270 0.38 -13.66 5.28
N LEU A 271 -0.79 -13.48 5.91
CA LEU A 271 -0.94 -12.44 6.91
C LEU A 271 -0.32 -12.89 8.23
N PRO A 272 0.37 -12.00 8.94
CA PRO A 272 0.87 -12.34 10.26
C PRO A 272 -0.25 -12.64 11.23
N LEU A 273 0.09 -13.53 12.17
CA LEU A 273 -0.63 -13.72 13.41
C LEU A 273 -0.49 -12.48 14.31
N ASP A 274 -1.14 -11.39 13.93
CA ASP A 274 -1.21 -10.17 14.73
C ASP A 274 -2.63 -9.88 15.18
N ARG A 275 -2.82 -9.95 16.50
CA ARG A 275 -4.09 -9.73 17.17
C ARG A 275 -4.45 -8.23 17.29
N ALA A 276 -3.51 -7.31 17.05
CA ALA A 276 -3.75 -5.87 16.93
C ALA A 276 -4.38 -5.46 15.58
N GLY A 277 -4.46 -6.40 14.62
CA GLY A 277 -5.23 -6.29 13.39
C GLY A 277 -4.42 -5.94 12.14
N ASN A 278 -4.81 -6.56 11.02
CA ASN A 278 -4.11 -6.47 9.72
C ASN A 278 -4.69 -5.41 8.78
N ARG A 279 -5.24 -4.30 9.33
CA ARG A 279 -5.99 -3.25 8.60
C ARG A 279 -5.31 -2.64 7.36
N ARG A 280 -4.00 -2.82 7.21
CA ARG A 280 -3.19 -2.29 6.09
C ARG A 280 -3.16 -3.23 4.90
N PHE A 281 -3.67 -4.45 5.02
CA PHE A 281 -3.69 -5.45 3.98
C PHE A 281 -5.13 -5.67 3.53
N LEU A 282 -5.38 -5.56 2.23
CA LEU A 282 -6.69 -5.74 1.61
C LEU A 282 -6.63 -7.04 0.78
N PRO A 283 -6.78 -8.22 1.42
CA PRO A 283 -6.65 -9.49 0.75
C PRO A 283 -7.84 -9.78 -0.18
N ILE A 284 -7.54 -10.34 -1.35
CA ILE A 284 -8.52 -10.82 -2.32
C ILE A 284 -8.05 -12.18 -2.82
N MET A 285 -8.91 -13.19 -2.67
CA MET A 285 -8.73 -14.49 -3.30
C MET A 285 -8.92 -14.39 -4.80
N ILE A 286 -8.04 -15.05 -5.54
CA ILE A 286 -8.13 -15.17 -6.99
C ILE A 286 -8.08 -16.64 -7.41
N TYR A 287 -8.83 -16.97 -8.44
CA TYR A 287 -9.02 -18.33 -8.95
C TYR A 287 -8.85 -18.31 -10.47
N PRO A 288 -7.66 -18.60 -11.01
CA PRO A 288 -7.38 -18.50 -12.45
C PRO A 288 -8.36 -19.27 -13.33
N GLU A 289 -8.92 -20.38 -12.84
CA GLU A 289 -9.94 -21.19 -13.48
C GLU A 289 -11.27 -20.46 -13.72
N ASN A 290 -11.54 -19.40 -12.94
CA ASN A 290 -12.73 -18.56 -13.04
C ASN A 290 -12.47 -17.27 -13.83
N ALA A 291 -11.23 -17.00 -14.24
CA ALA A 291 -10.91 -15.81 -15.03
C ALA A 291 -11.51 -15.95 -16.44
N GLU A 292 -12.14 -14.88 -16.93
CA GLU A 292 -12.72 -14.86 -18.29
C GLU A 292 -11.63 -14.82 -19.37
N VAL A 293 -10.53 -14.13 -19.09
CA VAL A 293 -9.38 -14.00 -19.99
C VAL A 293 -8.10 -13.85 -19.18
N HIS A 294 -7.02 -14.48 -19.64
CA HIS A 294 -5.72 -14.26 -19.02
C HIS A 294 -5.17 -12.87 -19.43
N ILE A 295 -4.66 -12.09 -18.47
CA ILE A 295 -4.21 -10.71 -18.71
C ILE A 295 -3.08 -10.53 -19.75
N LEU A 296 -2.40 -11.61 -20.11
CA LEU A 296 -1.36 -11.62 -21.16
C LEU A 296 -1.83 -12.24 -22.48
N GLU A 297 -3.08 -12.69 -22.59
CA GLU A 297 -3.62 -13.27 -23.82
C GLU A 297 -3.69 -12.22 -24.93
N ASP A 298 -4.21 -11.04 -24.61
CA ASP A 298 -4.17 -9.84 -25.46
C ASP A 298 -3.83 -8.64 -24.57
N GLU A 299 -2.56 -8.22 -24.62
CA GLU A 299 -2.06 -7.13 -23.79
C GLU A 299 -2.65 -5.77 -24.20
N ASP A 300 -2.90 -5.54 -25.51
CA ASP A 300 -3.46 -4.28 -25.99
C ASP A 300 -4.92 -4.13 -25.55
N ALA A 301 -5.71 -5.21 -25.67
CA ALA A 301 -7.08 -5.24 -25.15
C ALA A 301 -7.11 -5.07 -23.62
N SER A 302 -6.20 -5.74 -22.91
CA SER A 302 -6.10 -5.64 -21.44
C SER A 302 -5.75 -4.22 -20.99
N ARG A 303 -4.81 -3.55 -21.68
CA ARG A 303 -4.48 -2.14 -21.44
C ARG A 303 -5.66 -1.24 -21.71
N ALA A 304 -6.38 -1.43 -22.81
CA ALA A 304 -7.58 -0.65 -23.13
C ALA A 304 -8.68 -0.79 -22.06
N TYR A 305 -8.89 -2.01 -21.56
CA TYR A 305 -9.83 -2.28 -20.46
C TYR A 305 -9.41 -1.55 -19.18
N LEU A 306 -8.14 -1.66 -18.78
CA LEU A 306 -7.62 -1.02 -17.56
C LEU A 306 -7.62 0.51 -17.66
N LEU A 307 -7.44 1.08 -18.86
CA LEU A 307 -7.63 2.52 -19.08
C LEU A 307 -9.07 2.95 -18.80
N GLN A 308 -10.08 2.14 -19.15
CA GLN A 308 -11.48 2.43 -18.79
C GLN A 308 -11.75 2.25 -17.30
N VAL A 309 -11.11 1.28 -16.63
CA VAL A 309 -11.15 1.14 -15.16
C VAL A 309 -10.59 2.41 -14.49
N TRP A 310 -9.47 2.94 -14.98
CA TRP A 310 -8.93 4.22 -14.50
C TRP A 310 -9.84 5.41 -14.83
N ALA A 311 -10.50 5.42 -15.99
CA ALA A 311 -11.43 6.47 -16.38
C ALA A 311 -12.67 6.50 -15.45
N GLU A 312 -13.20 5.34 -15.10
CA GLU A 312 -14.27 5.17 -14.11
C GLU A 312 -13.82 5.70 -12.73
N ALA A 313 -12.65 5.25 -12.25
CA ALA A 313 -12.10 5.70 -10.96
C ALA A 313 -11.84 7.22 -10.93
N MET A 314 -11.37 7.80 -12.04
CA MET A 314 -11.19 9.24 -12.19
C MET A 314 -12.52 10.00 -12.18
N THR A 315 -13.58 9.43 -12.73
CA THR A 315 -14.93 10.01 -12.68
C THR A 315 -15.44 10.06 -11.24
N ILE A 316 -15.27 8.96 -10.48
CA ILE A 316 -15.60 8.90 -9.05
C ILE A 316 -14.77 9.92 -8.27
N TYR A 317 -13.46 9.98 -8.50
CA TYR A 317 -12.56 10.93 -7.84
C TYR A 317 -12.95 12.40 -8.11
N ARG A 318 -13.22 12.75 -9.38
CA ARG A 318 -13.62 14.10 -9.81
C ARG A 318 -14.97 14.52 -9.25
N SER A 319 -15.88 13.57 -9.04
CA SER A 319 -17.18 13.87 -8.41
C SER A 319 -17.02 14.44 -7.00
N GLY A 320 -15.92 14.14 -6.31
CA GLY A 320 -15.71 14.48 -4.90
C GLY A 320 -16.54 13.66 -3.90
N HIS A 321 -17.45 12.81 -4.39
CA HIS A 321 -18.35 12.00 -3.58
C HIS A 321 -17.76 10.60 -3.35
N TYR A 322 -16.62 10.53 -2.66
CA TYR A 322 -15.98 9.27 -2.29
C TYR A 322 -15.41 9.34 -0.88
N SER A 323 -15.21 8.18 -0.27
CA SER A 323 -14.62 8.04 1.06
C SER A 323 -13.36 7.19 0.98
N MET A 324 -12.27 7.65 1.58
CA MET A 324 -11.07 6.83 1.83
C MET A 324 -11.19 6.02 3.13
N LYS A 325 -12.41 5.83 3.62
CA LYS A 325 -12.74 4.97 4.76
C LYS A 325 -13.81 4.00 4.31
N PHE A 326 -13.63 2.73 4.62
CA PHE A 326 -14.64 1.71 4.40
C PHE A 326 -15.89 1.98 5.25
N SER A 327 -17.04 1.54 4.72
CA SER A 327 -18.27 1.46 5.50
C SER A 327 -18.11 0.45 6.64
N LYS A 328 -18.96 0.55 7.67
CA LYS A 328 -18.90 -0.38 8.81
C LYS A 328 -19.14 -1.84 8.40
N SER A 329 -19.95 -2.09 7.36
CA SER A 329 -20.20 -3.45 6.85
C SER A 329 -18.96 -4.02 6.17
N ILE A 330 -18.36 -3.28 5.23
CA ILE A 330 -17.14 -3.69 4.52
C ILE A 330 -15.98 -3.84 5.49
N GLN A 331 -15.87 -2.99 6.50
CA GLN A 331 -14.82 -3.12 7.52
C GLN A 331 -14.97 -4.40 8.36
N ARG A 332 -16.20 -4.85 8.67
CA ARG A 332 -16.42 -6.13 9.37
C ARG A 332 -16.04 -7.30 8.47
N GLN A 333 -16.48 -7.27 7.22
CA GLN A 333 -16.14 -8.30 6.23
C GLN A 333 -14.63 -8.37 5.99
N LEU A 334 -13.93 -7.23 5.91
CA LEU A 334 -12.47 -7.18 5.80
C LEU A 334 -11.78 -7.88 6.98
N VAL A 335 -12.27 -7.67 8.21
CA VAL A 335 -11.72 -8.34 9.39
C VAL A 335 -11.97 -9.85 9.35
N GLU A 336 -13.12 -10.30 8.85
CA GLU A 336 -13.43 -11.72 8.68
C GLU A 336 -12.52 -12.35 7.63
N VAL A 337 -12.46 -11.76 6.43
CA VAL A 337 -11.61 -12.23 5.33
C VAL A 337 -10.14 -12.26 5.76
N GLN A 338 -9.65 -11.25 6.48
CA GLN A 338 -8.27 -11.24 7.00
C GLN A 338 -7.95 -12.42 7.92
N LYS A 339 -8.92 -12.95 8.68
CA LYS A 339 -8.68 -14.13 9.53
C LYS A 339 -8.42 -15.38 8.71
N ASP A 340 -9.08 -15.51 7.55
CA ASP A 340 -8.90 -16.66 6.65
C ASP A 340 -7.49 -16.70 6.04
N PHE A 341 -6.77 -15.58 6.05
CA PHE A 341 -5.39 -15.47 5.57
C PHE A 341 -4.33 -15.44 6.67
N MET A 342 -4.73 -15.63 7.93
CA MET A 342 -3.80 -15.76 9.05
C MET A 342 -3.44 -17.24 9.22
N PRO A 343 -2.20 -17.57 9.61
CA PRO A 343 -1.87 -18.93 10.01
C PRO A 343 -2.71 -19.36 11.21
N GLU A 344 -2.97 -20.65 11.33
CA GLU A 344 -3.60 -21.20 12.53
C GLU A 344 -2.78 -20.86 13.77
N ASP A 345 -3.44 -20.33 14.79
CA ASP A 345 -2.81 -20.05 16.08
C ASP A 345 -2.69 -21.35 16.87
N THR A 346 -1.63 -22.12 16.60
CA THR A 346 -1.38 -23.41 17.27
C THR A 346 -1.33 -23.27 18.79
N GLU A 347 -0.78 -22.15 19.30
CA GLU A 347 -0.73 -21.88 20.74
C GLU A 347 -2.13 -21.62 21.30
N ALA A 348 -2.98 -20.87 20.59
CA ALA A 348 -4.37 -20.69 21.01
C ALA A 348 -5.16 -21.99 21.00
N GLY A 349 -4.98 -22.83 19.97
CA GLY A 349 -5.62 -24.16 19.91
C GLY A 349 -5.20 -25.07 21.07
N GLN A 350 -3.91 -25.10 21.41
CA GLN A 350 -3.39 -25.83 22.56
C GLN A 350 -3.96 -25.31 23.89
N ILE A 351 -4.01 -23.99 24.06
CA ILE A 351 -4.58 -23.36 25.25
C ILE A 351 -6.08 -23.65 25.36
N GLN A 352 -6.86 -23.52 24.28
CA GLN A 352 -8.28 -23.84 24.28
C GLN A 352 -8.52 -25.32 24.62
N GLY A 353 -7.82 -26.24 23.94
CA GLY A 353 -7.93 -27.67 24.22
C GLY A 353 -7.57 -28.02 25.67
N PHE A 354 -6.54 -27.38 26.23
CA PHE A 354 -6.24 -27.50 27.66
C PHE A 354 -7.38 -26.98 28.54
N LEU A 355 -7.90 -25.78 28.26
CA LEU A 355 -8.96 -25.14 29.06
C LEU A 355 -10.30 -25.86 29.01
N GLU A 356 -10.61 -26.56 27.92
CA GLU A 356 -11.81 -27.40 27.81
C GLU A 356 -11.76 -28.61 28.76
N HIS A 357 -10.59 -29.24 28.87
CA HIS A 357 -10.36 -30.40 29.75
C HIS A 357 -9.93 -30.00 31.17
N TYR A 358 -9.66 -28.72 31.40
CA TYR A 358 -9.25 -28.21 32.71
C TYR A 358 -10.42 -28.16 33.67
N THR A 359 -10.25 -28.77 34.85
CA THR A 359 -11.30 -28.86 35.89
C THR A 359 -11.22 -27.72 36.92
N GLY A 360 -10.14 -26.94 36.93
CA GLY A 360 -10.00 -25.82 37.85
C GLY A 360 -10.76 -24.57 37.40
N SER A 361 -11.11 -23.71 38.37
CA SER A 361 -11.82 -22.45 38.13
C SER A 361 -10.90 -21.26 37.84
N MET A 362 -9.58 -21.43 37.97
CA MET A 362 -8.59 -20.36 37.76
C MET A 362 -7.34 -20.87 37.07
N VAL A 363 -6.79 -20.08 36.14
CA VAL A 363 -5.51 -20.36 35.46
C VAL A 363 -4.63 -19.12 35.43
N CYS A 364 -3.30 -19.30 35.38
CA CYS A 364 -2.35 -18.20 35.21
C CYS A 364 -1.48 -18.35 33.96
N SER A 365 -0.88 -17.26 33.49
CA SER A 365 -0.07 -17.28 32.26
C SER A 365 1.11 -18.24 32.34
N LYS A 366 1.74 -18.41 33.51
CA LYS A 366 2.84 -19.39 33.71
C LYS A 366 2.36 -20.84 33.66
N GLN A 367 1.16 -21.11 34.18
CA GLN A 367 0.56 -22.43 34.14
C GLN A 367 0.22 -22.80 32.69
N LEU A 368 -0.43 -21.90 31.95
CA LEU A 368 -0.72 -22.13 30.53
C LEU A 368 0.56 -22.35 29.70
N PHE A 369 1.63 -21.62 29.98
CA PHE A 369 2.92 -21.84 29.32
C PHE A 369 3.47 -23.26 29.57
N LYS A 370 3.48 -23.70 30.84
CA LYS A 370 4.11 -24.97 31.22
C LYS A 370 3.24 -26.19 30.92
N GLU A 371 1.94 -26.08 31.18
CA GLU A 371 0.98 -27.19 31.11
C GLU A 371 0.24 -27.24 29.77
N ALA A 372 -0.19 -26.10 29.20
CA ALA A 372 -0.94 -26.10 27.94
C ALA A 372 -0.02 -26.11 26.71
N LEU A 373 1.07 -25.33 26.74
CA LEU A 373 2.03 -25.25 25.62
C LEU A 373 3.18 -26.27 25.72
N GLY A 374 3.21 -27.12 26.76
CA GLY A 374 4.18 -28.21 26.90
C GLY A 374 5.61 -27.78 27.28
N HIS A 375 5.80 -26.56 27.79
CA HIS A 375 7.11 -26.05 28.23
C HIS A 375 7.42 -26.35 29.70
N THR A 376 7.29 -27.62 30.11
CA THR A 376 7.27 -28.04 31.53
C THR A 376 8.49 -27.59 32.33
N TYR A 377 9.68 -27.55 31.69
CA TYR A 377 10.96 -27.28 32.34
C TYR A 377 11.53 -25.88 32.04
N ASP A 378 10.88 -25.10 31.17
CA ASP A 378 11.37 -23.79 30.75
C ASP A 378 10.77 -22.66 31.58
N GLU A 379 11.52 -21.58 31.79
CA GLU A 379 10.96 -20.33 32.29
C GLU A 379 10.52 -19.43 31.13
N PRO A 380 9.27 -18.93 31.15
CA PRO A 380 8.74 -18.17 30.03
C PRO A 380 9.41 -16.81 29.91
N LYS A 381 9.75 -16.44 28.67
CA LYS A 381 10.19 -15.08 28.32
C LYS A 381 8.99 -14.12 28.40
N ARG A 382 9.27 -12.83 28.63
CA ARG A 382 8.22 -11.80 28.76
C ARG A 382 7.26 -11.75 27.56
N TRP A 383 7.77 -11.93 26.35
CA TRP A 383 6.95 -11.91 25.13
C TRP A 383 6.05 -13.15 25.01
N GLN A 384 6.46 -14.32 25.52
CA GLN A 384 5.63 -15.54 25.54
C GLN A 384 4.45 -15.37 26.50
N LEU A 385 4.72 -14.79 27.69
CA LEU A 385 3.64 -14.44 28.62
C LEU A 385 2.69 -13.40 28.03
N HIS A 386 3.21 -12.43 27.28
CA HIS A 386 2.38 -11.45 26.59
C HIS A 386 1.49 -12.13 25.54
N ASN A 387 2.03 -13.06 24.75
CA ASN A 387 1.26 -13.81 23.75
C ASN A 387 0.10 -14.58 24.40
N ILE A 388 0.37 -15.32 25.49
CA ILE A 388 -0.66 -16.04 26.25
C ILE A 388 -1.73 -15.09 26.80
N ASN A 389 -1.34 -13.92 27.29
CA ASN A 389 -2.30 -12.92 27.76
C ASN A 389 -3.21 -12.44 26.65
N GLU A 390 -2.67 -12.20 25.46
CA GLU A 390 -3.49 -11.82 24.31
C GLU A 390 -4.43 -12.93 23.88
N ILE A 391 -3.98 -14.19 23.78
CA ILE A 391 -4.83 -15.36 23.48
C ILE A 391 -6.02 -15.42 24.43
N MET A 392 -5.75 -15.38 25.74
CA MET A 392 -6.78 -15.52 26.76
C MET A 392 -7.80 -14.39 26.76
N ASN A 393 -7.39 -13.17 26.37
CA ASN A 393 -8.28 -12.01 26.39
C ASN A 393 -9.01 -11.76 25.06
N THR A 394 -8.56 -12.35 23.96
CA THR A 394 -9.08 -12.06 22.61
C THR A 394 -9.70 -13.27 21.91
N VAL A 395 -9.16 -14.48 22.15
CA VAL A 395 -9.55 -15.71 21.44
C VAL A 395 -10.36 -16.64 22.36
N VAL A 396 -9.99 -16.73 23.63
CA VAL A 396 -10.66 -17.61 24.60
C VAL A 396 -11.94 -16.95 25.13
N THR A 397 -13.06 -17.67 25.03
CA THR A 397 -14.36 -17.26 25.59
C THR A 397 -14.64 -17.97 26.91
N GLY A 398 -15.44 -17.37 27.80
CA GLY A 398 -15.83 -17.98 29.07
C GLY A 398 -14.76 -17.92 30.17
N TRP A 399 -13.77 -17.04 30.03
CA TRP A 399 -12.73 -16.77 31.03
C TRP A 399 -12.54 -15.26 31.18
N LYS A 400 -12.48 -14.75 32.42
CA LYS A 400 -12.32 -13.33 32.72
C LYS A 400 -11.00 -13.06 33.45
N PRO A 401 -10.26 -12.01 33.06
CA PRO A 401 -9.02 -11.65 33.76
C PRO A 401 -9.33 -11.07 35.14
N PHE A 402 -8.59 -11.48 36.17
CA PHE A 402 -8.71 -10.86 37.49
C PHE A 402 -7.81 -9.63 37.64
N SER A 403 -8.28 -8.64 38.38
CA SER A 403 -7.61 -7.34 38.56
C SER A 403 -6.36 -7.40 39.45
N ASN A 404 -6.33 -8.31 40.44
CA ASN A 404 -5.26 -8.42 41.43
C ASN A 404 -4.54 -9.78 41.36
N PRO A 405 -3.19 -9.84 41.35
CA PRO A 405 -2.44 -11.09 41.33
C PRO A 405 -2.81 -12.04 42.48
N ARG A 406 -3.19 -13.27 42.14
CA ARG A 406 -3.57 -14.35 43.08
C ARG A 406 -2.44 -15.37 43.23
N MET A 407 -2.50 -16.19 44.28
CA MET A 407 -1.53 -17.25 44.53
C MET A 407 -1.91 -18.52 43.77
N PHE A 408 -0.98 -19.10 43.03
CA PHE A 408 -1.14 -20.36 42.32
C PHE A 408 -0.16 -21.39 42.87
N ALA A 409 -0.65 -22.60 43.17
CA ALA A 409 0.20 -23.70 43.63
C ALA A 409 1.28 -24.01 42.57
N GLY A 410 2.56 -24.03 42.97
CA GLY A 410 3.69 -24.26 42.06
C GLY A 410 4.11 -23.07 41.19
N TYR A 411 3.29 -22.01 41.06
CA TYR A 411 3.55 -20.86 40.18
C TYR A 411 3.67 -19.52 40.91
N GLY A 412 3.40 -19.49 42.20
CA GLY A 412 3.50 -18.30 43.04
C GLY A 412 2.43 -17.25 42.73
N ARG A 413 2.72 -15.98 43.04
CA ARG A 413 1.77 -14.88 42.84
C ARG A 413 1.76 -14.43 41.38
N GLN A 414 0.67 -14.69 40.66
CA GLN A 414 0.55 -14.44 39.22
C GLN A 414 -0.75 -13.69 38.87
N ARG A 415 -0.74 -13.00 37.73
CA ARG A 415 -1.94 -12.57 37.01
C ARG A 415 -2.50 -13.73 36.20
N GLY A 416 -3.79 -13.71 35.88
CA GLY A 416 -4.47 -14.84 35.27
C GLY A 416 -5.96 -14.60 35.06
N TRP A 417 -6.69 -15.68 34.84
CA TRP A 417 -8.11 -15.68 34.49
C TRP A 417 -8.89 -16.63 35.38
N GLU A 418 -10.16 -16.31 35.60
CA GLU A 418 -11.14 -17.18 36.24
C GLU A 418 -12.22 -17.55 35.23
N ARG A 419 -12.73 -18.78 35.32
CA ARG A 419 -13.78 -19.26 34.43
C ARG A 419 -15.07 -18.51 34.74
N ASP A 420 -15.78 -18.07 33.72
CA ASP A 420 -17.11 -17.52 33.88
C ASP A 420 -18.02 -18.58 34.47
N VAL A 421 -18.64 -18.27 35.60
CA VAL A 421 -19.66 -19.12 36.22
C VAL A 421 -20.93 -19.00 35.38
N SER A 422 -20.97 -19.65 34.20
CA SER A 422 -22.26 -19.99 33.60
C SER A 422 -22.93 -20.97 34.55
N GLY A 423 -24.13 -20.66 35.05
CA GLY A 423 -24.86 -21.34 36.12
C GLY A 423 -25.25 -22.81 35.89
N ASN A 424 -24.39 -23.61 35.28
CA ASN A 424 -24.42 -25.06 35.24
C ASN A 424 -23.22 -25.63 36.02
N GLU A 425 -22.97 -25.13 37.23
CA GLU A 425 -22.30 -25.98 38.21
C GLU A 425 -23.31 -27.07 38.59
N LEU A 426 -23.07 -28.30 38.14
CA LEU A 426 -23.59 -29.46 38.87
C LEU A 426 -23.03 -29.31 40.29
N PRO A 427 -23.88 -29.18 41.33
CA PRO A 427 -23.40 -29.03 42.69
C PRO A 427 -22.53 -30.24 43.02
N GLY A 428 -21.40 -29.97 43.67
CA GLY A 428 -20.51 -30.99 44.21
C GLY A 428 -21.34 -32.05 44.92
N ASN A 429 -21.21 -33.29 44.44
CA ASN A 429 -21.94 -34.44 44.93
C ASN A 429 -21.40 -34.80 46.32
N GLU A 430 -21.85 -34.09 47.34
CA GLU A 430 -21.97 -34.60 48.70
C GLU A 430 -23.44 -34.38 49.11
N ASP A 431 -24.18 -35.49 49.14
CA ASP A 431 -25.61 -35.65 49.42
C ASP A 431 -26.58 -35.27 48.28
N GLY A 432 -26.70 -36.20 47.33
CA GLY A 432 -27.59 -36.13 46.17
C GLY A 432 -29.07 -36.30 46.49
N PHE A 433 -29.71 -35.24 46.98
CA PHE A 433 -31.15 -34.99 46.83
C PHE A 433 -31.40 -33.50 46.61
N VAL A 434 -32.16 -33.16 45.57
CA VAL A 434 -32.62 -31.80 45.28
C VAL A 434 -34.11 -31.74 45.61
N GLU A 435 -34.53 -30.82 46.49
CA GLU A 435 -35.94 -30.53 46.72
C GLU A 435 -36.54 -29.90 45.47
N LEU A 436 -37.57 -30.54 44.91
CA LEU A 436 -38.32 -30.02 43.78
C LEU A 436 -39.24 -28.88 44.23
N THR A 437 -39.32 -27.84 43.42
CA THR A 437 -40.29 -26.76 43.64
C THR A 437 -41.73 -27.24 43.34
N GLU A 438 -42.75 -26.61 43.94
CA GLU A 438 -44.16 -26.99 43.72
C GLU A 438 -44.57 -26.94 42.24
N GLU A 439 -43.92 -26.08 41.45
CA GLU A 439 -44.12 -25.95 40.01
C GLU A 439 -43.51 -27.10 39.21
N GLU A 440 -42.36 -27.64 39.63
CA GLU A 440 -41.73 -28.81 39.02
C GLU A 440 -42.49 -30.10 39.37
N CYS A 441 -43.00 -30.22 40.60
CA CYS A 441 -43.85 -31.33 41.03
C CYS A 441 -45.17 -31.40 40.24
N ARG A 442 -45.74 -30.26 39.86
CA ARG A 442 -46.95 -30.19 39.00
C ARG A 442 -46.67 -30.61 37.56
N GLN A 443 -45.50 -30.30 37.01
CA GLN A 443 -45.14 -30.69 35.64
C GLN A 443 -44.85 -32.19 35.50
N LEU A 444 -44.47 -32.86 36.59
CA LEU A 444 -44.16 -34.29 36.63
C LEU A 444 -45.36 -35.18 37.00
N GLU A 445 -46.56 -34.62 37.18
CA GLU A 445 -47.80 -35.32 37.54
C GLU A 445 -47.69 -36.24 38.79
N LEU A 446 -46.84 -35.85 39.75
CA LEU A 446 -46.63 -36.68 40.95
C LEU A 446 -47.87 -36.67 41.88
N PRO A 447 -48.18 -37.77 42.58
CA PRO A 447 -49.35 -37.87 43.45
C PRO A 447 -49.31 -36.83 44.58
N LYS A 448 -50.44 -36.17 44.86
CA LYS A 448 -50.55 -35.13 45.91
C LYS A 448 -50.15 -35.61 47.31
N GLU A 449 -50.14 -36.92 47.55
CA GLU A 449 -49.78 -37.53 48.83
C GLU A 449 -48.27 -37.45 49.14
N TRP A 450 -47.43 -37.08 48.16
CA TRP A 450 -45.97 -36.98 48.30
C TRP A 450 -45.46 -35.54 48.48
N ILE A 451 -46.37 -34.56 48.63
CA ILE A 451 -46.08 -33.12 48.74
C ILE A 451 -46.39 -32.61 50.17
N ALA A 452 -46.44 -33.50 51.18
CA ALA A 452 -46.83 -33.16 52.55
C ALA A 452 -45.66 -32.80 53.45
#